data_AF-A0A1Y2QC94-F1
#
_entry.id   AF-A0A1Y2QC94-F1
#
_cell.length_a   1.000
_cell.length_b   1.000
_cell.length_c   1.000
_cell.angle_alpha   90.00
_cell.angle_beta   90.00
_cell.angle_gamma   90.00
#
_symmetry.space_group_name_H-M   'P 1'
#
loop_
_entity.id
_entity.type
_entity.pdbx_description
1 polymer ?
#
loop_
_entity_poly.entity_id
_entity_poly.type
_entity_poly.pdbx_seq_one_letter_code
_entity_poly.pdbx_strand_id
1 'polypeptide(L)'
;MTPVPDSGFSLSTHEPQEPQVALLGGATDLMEAFSLRMARHGMCVSRRMMLADPAYARQQAAHAHTFDDPLLVLMALELMRQFESDPSVFGHLH
;
A
#
# COMPACT_ATOMS: atom_id res chain seq x y z
N MET A 1 -42.62 -30.42 -1.68
CA MET A 1 -41.76 -30.02 -0.53
C MET A 1 -40.41 -29.58 -1.08
N THR A 2 -39.97 -28.40 -0.66
CA THR A 2 -38.87 -27.59 -1.24
C THR A 2 -37.49 -28.25 -1.11
N PRO A 3 -36.61 -28.18 -2.11
CA PRO A 3 -35.18 -28.41 -1.90
C PRO A 3 -34.56 -27.19 -1.20
N VAL A 4 -33.77 -27.47 -0.16
CA VAL A 4 -32.93 -26.50 0.55
C VAL A 4 -31.76 -26.13 -0.37
N PRO A 5 -31.45 -24.84 -0.61
CA PRO A 5 -30.16 -24.49 -1.19
C PRO A 5 -29.09 -24.65 -0.12
N ASP A 6 -28.21 -25.63 -0.34
CA ASP A 6 -26.97 -25.81 0.40
C ASP A 6 -26.14 -24.54 0.28
N SER A 7 -25.63 -24.05 1.41
CA SER A 7 -24.82 -22.85 1.50
C SER A 7 -23.46 -23.10 0.84
N GLY A 8 -23.43 -22.93 -0.47
CA GLY A 8 -22.22 -22.90 -1.27
C GLY A 8 -21.37 -21.69 -0.90
N PHE A 9 -20.48 -21.92 0.07
CA PHE A 9 -19.17 -21.32 0.27
C PHE A 9 -18.87 -20.10 -0.62
N SER A 10 -18.82 -18.94 0.02
CA SER A 10 -18.52 -17.63 -0.55
C SER A 10 -17.50 -17.67 -1.69
N LEU A 11 -17.96 -17.20 -2.86
CA LEU A 11 -17.11 -16.58 -3.87
C LEU A 11 -16.39 -15.39 -3.23
N SER A 12 -15.21 -15.62 -2.66
CA SER A 12 -14.18 -14.58 -2.66
C SER A 12 -13.28 -14.86 -3.86
N THR A 13 -13.91 -14.65 -5.02
CA THR A 13 -13.24 -14.23 -6.25
C THR A 13 -12.05 -13.37 -5.87
N HIS A 14 -10.88 -13.78 -6.35
CA HIS A 14 -9.65 -13.00 -6.26
C HIS A 14 -9.89 -11.72 -7.07
N GLU A 15 -10.46 -10.71 -6.42
CA GLU A 15 -10.60 -9.37 -6.98
C GLU A 15 -9.18 -8.92 -7.32
N PRO A 16 -8.83 -8.67 -8.61
CA PRO A 16 -7.60 -7.98 -8.93
C PRO A 16 -7.69 -6.63 -8.21
N GLN A 17 -6.81 -6.43 -7.23
CA GLN A 17 -6.82 -5.31 -6.29
C GLN A 17 -6.42 -3.96 -6.95
N GLU A 18 -6.89 -3.70 -8.17
CA GLU A 18 -6.57 -2.53 -8.98
C GLU A 18 -7.39 -1.24 -8.71
N PRO A 19 -8.47 -1.19 -7.89
CA PRO A 19 -9.08 0.11 -7.57
C PRO A 19 -8.51 0.76 -6.30
N GLN A 20 -7.69 0.06 -5.51
CA GLN A 20 -7.36 0.53 -4.15
C GLN A 20 -6.39 1.72 -4.15
N VAL A 21 -5.36 1.72 -5.00
CA VAL A 21 -4.38 2.83 -5.04
C VAL A 21 -4.97 4.16 -5.49
N ALA A 22 -5.97 4.12 -6.39
CA ALA A 22 -6.63 5.31 -6.90
C ALA A 22 -7.66 5.89 -5.91
N LEU A 23 -8.11 5.10 -4.92
CA LEU A 23 -9.10 5.51 -3.93
C LEU A 23 -8.48 6.02 -2.62
N LEU A 24 -7.15 5.85 -2.43
CA LEU A 24 -6.47 6.30 -1.22
C LEU A 24 -6.34 7.83 -1.27
N GLY A 25 -7.29 8.52 -0.63
CA GLY A 25 -7.54 9.96 -0.74
C GLY A 25 -6.45 10.89 -0.18
N GLY A 26 -5.26 10.37 0.14
CA GLY A 26 -4.12 11.17 0.58
C GLY A 26 -2.85 10.34 0.84
N ALA A 27 -1.72 11.04 0.92
CA ALA A 27 -0.39 10.44 1.13
C ALA A 27 -0.30 9.52 2.35
N THR A 28 -1.02 9.86 3.43
CA THR A 28 -1.09 9.06 4.67
C THR A 28 -1.76 7.71 4.47
N ASP A 29 -2.82 7.68 3.67
CA ASP A 29 -3.62 6.48 3.40
C ASP A 29 -2.84 5.54 2.47
N LEU A 30 -2.22 6.10 1.43
CA LEU A 30 -1.28 5.40 0.56
C LEU A 30 -0.10 4.81 1.35
N MET A 31 0.44 5.55 2.32
CA MET A 31 1.53 5.09 3.17
C MET A 31 1.11 3.97 4.14
N GLU A 32 -0.12 4.02 4.68
CA GLU A 32 -0.66 2.95 5.51
C GLU A 32 -0.82 1.66 4.70
N ALA A 33 -1.42 1.76 3.51
CA ALA A 33 -1.60 0.63 2.61
C ALA A 33 -0.25 0.02 2.18
N PHE A 34 0.73 0.87 1.83
CA PHE A 34 2.09 0.44 1.51
C PHE A 34 2.74 -0.31 2.69
N SER A 35 2.66 0.26 3.89
CA SER A 35 3.26 -0.32 5.09
C SER A 35 2.64 -1.67 5.44
N LEU A 36 1.31 -1.79 5.34
CA LEU A 36 0.59 -3.04 5.58
C LEU A 36 0.99 -4.11 4.56
N ARG A 37 1.16 -3.72 3.29
CA ARG A 37 1.50 -4.66 2.23
C ARG A 37 2.96 -5.13 2.32
N MET A 38 3.89 -4.24 2.66
CA MET A 38 5.27 -4.63 3.01
C MET A 38 5.29 -5.61 4.17
N ALA A 39 4.45 -5.41 5.20
CA ALA A 39 4.37 -6.30 6.35
C ALA A 39 3.87 -7.71 5.97
N ARG A 40 2.96 -7.82 4.98
CA ARG A 40 2.54 -9.12 4.42
C ARG A 40 3.70 -9.90 3.79
N HIS A 41 4.72 -9.20 3.30
CA HIS A 41 5.95 -9.78 2.78
C HIS A 41 7.07 -9.92 3.83
N GLY A 42 6.75 -9.69 5.11
CA GLY A 42 7.69 -9.84 6.23
C GLY A 42 8.55 -8.61 6.53
N MET A 43 8.30 -7.47 5.89
CA MET A 43 9.01 -6.21 6.17
C MET A 43 8.10 -5.17 6.81
N CYS A 44 8.32 -4.90 8.10
CA CYS A 44 7.66 -3.80 8.80
C CYS A 44 8.31 -2.46 8.44
N VAL A 45 7.53 -1.53 7.90
CA VAL A 45 7.96 -0.17 7.59
C VAL A 45 7.53 0.77 8.70
N SER A 46 8.44 1.64 9.16
CA SER A 46 8.08 2.70 10.10
C SER A 46 7.58 3.92 9.35
N ARG A 47 6.28 4.25 9.51
CA ARG A 47 5.67 5.45 8.93
C ARG A 47 6.42 6.72 9.33
N ARG A 48 6.80 6.83 10.61
CA ARG A 48 7.54 8.00 11.09
C ARG A 48 8.89 8.18 10.38
N MET A 49 9.58 7.09 10.07
CA MET A 49 10.85 7.14 9.33
C MET A 49 10.63 7.44 7.84
N MET A 50 9.57 6.89 7.22
CA MET A 50 9.18 7.25 5.86
C MET A 50 8.96 8.77 5.71
N LEU A 51 8.31 9.39 6.69
CA LEU A 51 8.00 10.82 6.70
C LEU A 51 9.24 11.69 7.00
N ALA A 52 10.05 11.28 7.98
CA ALA A 52 11.16 12.10 8.47
C ALA A 52 12.46 11.94 7.68
N ASP A 53 12.65 10.80 7.01
CA ASP A 53 13.91 10.47 6.35
C ASP A 53 13.67 10.02 4.88
N PRO A 54 13.98 10.89 3.90
CA PRO A 54 13.77 10.57 2.48
C PRO A 54 14.75 9.51 1.95
N ALA A 55 15.85 9.21 2.65
CA ALA A 55 16.74 8.11 2.27
C ALA A 55 16.12 6.76 2.66
N TYR A 56 15.54 6.66 3.85
CA TYR A 56 14.76 5.53 4.32
C TYR A 56 13.56 5.28 3.41
N ALA A 57 12.81 6.34 3.04
CA ALA A 57 11.67 6.19 2.14
C ALA A 57 12.08 5.59 0.78
N ARG A 58 13.18 6.08 0.19
CA ARG A 58 13.73 5.53 -1.06
C ARG A 58 14.24 4.11 -0.90
N GLN A 59 14.86 3.78 0.23
CA GLN A 59 15.31 2.41 0.50
C GLN A 59 14.12 1.45 0.59
N GLN A 60 13.03 1.82 1.29
CA GLN A 60 11.84 0.98 1.36
C GLN A 60 11.14 0.84 0.01
N ALA A 61 11.14 1.89 -0.81
CA ALA A 61 10.67 1.82 -2.20
C ALA A 61 11.54 0.89 -3.05
N ALA A 62 12.86 0.94 -2.91
CA ALA A 62 13.76 0.00 -3.59
C ALA A 62 13.49 -1.46 -3.18
N HIS A 63 13.23 -1.69 -1.89
CA HIS A 63 12.82 -3.00 -1.39
C HIS A 63 11.47 -3.45 -1.95
N ALA A 64 10.50 -2.55 -2.15
CA ALA A 64 9.22 -2.88 -2.77
C ALA A 64 9.38 -3.52 -4.16
N HIS A 65 10.36 -3.07 -4.95
CA HIS A 65 10.69 -3.64 -6.27
C HIS A 65 11.30 -5.04 -6.22
N THR A 66 11.76 -5.49 -5.05
CA THR A 66 12.32 -6.85 -4.89
C THR A 66 11.25 -7.90 -4.62
N PHE A 67 10.02 -7.48 -4.31
CA PHE A 67 8.89 -8.38 -4.13
C PHE A 67 8.14 -8.60 -5.44
N ASP A 68 7.61 -9.81 -5.64
CA ASP A 68 6.74 -10.17 -6.77
C ASP A 68 5.31 -9.64 -6.55
N ASP A 69 5.18 -8.35 -6.19
CA ASP A 69 3.92 -7.70 -5.87
C ASP A 69 3.77 -6.40 -6.69
N PRO A 70 3.13 -6.45 -7.86
CA PRO A 70 3.05 -5.31 -8.77
C PRO A 70 2.29 -4.12 -8.16
N LEU A 71 1.32 -4.38 -7.28
CA LEU A 71 0.59 -3.30 -6.60
C LEU A 71 1.50 -2.57 -5.60
N LEU A 72 2.36 -3.31 -4.90
CA LEU A 72 3.32 -2.74 -3.97
C LEU A 72 4.35 -1.85 -4.69
N VAL A 73 4.77 -2.26 -5.89
CA VAL A 73 5.61 -1.44 -6.78
C VAL A 73 4.91 -0.15 -7.19
N LEU A 74 3.63 -0.23 -7.60
CA LEU A 74 2.85 0.96 -7.96
C LEU A 74 2.68 1.92 -6.77
N MET A 75 2.42 1.39 -5.57
CA MET A 75 2.33 2.21 -4.35
C MET A 75 3.65 2.91 -4.01
N ALA A 76 4.78 2.21 -4.18
CA ALA A 76 6.10 2.79 -3.95
C ALA A 76 6.37 3.96 -4.91
N LEU A 77 6.08 3.78 -6.20
CA LEU A 77 6.25 4.83 -7.21
C LEU A 77 5.36 6.03 -6.92
N GLU A 78 4.11 5.80 -6.56
CA GLU A 78 3.17 6.90 -6.30
C GLU A 78 3.54 7.67 -5.02
N LEU A 79 4.03 6.98 -3.99
CA LEU A 79 4.62 7.64 -2.81
C LEU A 79 5.80 8.52 -3.21
N MET A 80 6.74 7.99 -3.99
CA MET A 80 7.93 8.76 -4.42
C MET A 80 7.54 9.98 -5.25
N ARG A 81 6.57 9.83 -6.17
CA ARG A 81 6.03 10.94 -6.95
C ARG A 81 5.46 12.04 -6.05
N GLN A 82 4.73 11.68 -4.99
CA GLN A 82 4.21 12.65 -4.02
C GLN A 82 5.34 13.32 -3.22
N PHE A 83 6.39 12.58 -2.83
CA PHE A 83 7.55 13.15 -2.13
C PHE A 83 8.29 14.18 -2.98
N GLU A 84 8.43 13.91 -4.28
CA GLU A 84 9.06 14.82 -5.24
C GLU A 84 8.18 16.03 -5.55
N SER A 85 6.86 15.84 -5.59
CA SER A 85 5.91 16.91 -5.93
C SER A 85 5.71 17.90 -4.79
N ASP A 86 5.60 17.42 -3.56
CA ASP A 86 5.50 18.26 -2.39
C ASP A 86 6.15 17.59 -1.16
N PRO A 87 7.35 18.01 -0.74
CA PRO A 87 8.00 17.43 0.44
C PRO A 87 7.26 17.78 1.76
N SER A 88 6.35 18.75 1.74
CA SER A 88 5.59 19.18 2.94
C SER A 88 4.38 18.29 3.23
N VAL A 89 3.88 17.56 2.23
CA VAL A 89 2.80 16.57 2.34
C VAL A 89 3.10 15.52 3.42
N PHE A 90 4.38 15.23 3.63
CA PHE A 90 4.84 14.29 4.65
C PHE A 90 5.34 14.97 5.93
N GLY A 91 5.58 16.29 5.90
CA GLY A 91 6.08 17.08 7.02
C GLY A 91 5.00 17.65 7.96
N HIS A 92 3.71 17.55 7.61
CA HIS A 92 2.62 18.21 8.36
C HIS A 92 2.04 17.43 9.55
N LEU A 93 2.61 16.27 9.93
CA LEU A 93 2.22 15.62 11.20
C LEU A 93 2.97 16.29 12.37
N HIS A 94 2.35 17.33 12.95
CA HIS A 94 2.77 17.93 14.22
C HIS A 94 1.60 17.95 15.22
#